data_AF-A0A971SVM5-F1
#
_entry.id   AF-A0A971SVM5-F1
#
_cell.length_a   1.000
_cell.length_b   1.000
_cell.length_c   1.000
_cell.angle_alpha   90.00
_cell.angle_beta   90.00
_cell.angle_gamma   90.00
#
_symmetry.space_group_name_H-M   'P 1'
#
loop_
_entity.id
_entity.type
_entity.pdbx_description
1 polymer ?
#
loop_
_entity_poly.entity_id
_entity_poly.type
_entity_poly.pdbx_seq_one_letter_code
_entity_poly.pdbx_strand_id
1 'polypeptide(L)'
;MRQKINPQMSLFTSVTSKPIAKELQQISKVLDETPELVEIVYKDLTRTVRSDTGREGMNAEQVLRCAILKQYRQLSYEELS
;
A
#
# COMPACT_ATOMS: atom_id res chain seq x y z
N MET A 1 -3.94 -1.75 16.12
CA MET A 1 -2.58 -1.23 15.84
C MET A 1 -2.45 -0.52 14.50
N ARG A 2 -3.27 -0.84 13.49
CA ARG A 2 -3.19 -0.19 12.18
C ARG A 2 -3.45 1.32 12.27
N GLN A 3 -2.46 2.10 11.85
CA GLN A 3 -2.63 3.52 11.58
C GLN A 3 -3.19 3.70 10.17
N LYS A 4 -3.74 4.89 9.89
CA LYS A 4 -4.39 5.18 8.61
C LYS A 4 -3.38 5.65 7.56
N ILE A 5 -2.50 6.57 7.96
CA ILE A 5 -1.48 7.22 7.14
C ILE A 5 -0.21 7.33 7.99
N ASN A 6 0.96 7.19 7.39
CA ASN A 6 2.23 7.57 8.02
C ASN A 6 2.64 8.94 7.44
N PRO A 7 2.72 10.01 8.24
CA PRO A 7 2.95 11.37 7.73
C PRO A 7 4.32 11.59 7.09
N GLN A 8 5.24 10.62 7.14
CA GLN A 8 6.57 10.78 6.57
C GLN A 8 6.96 9.62 5.63
N MET A 9 7.02 9.94 4.32
CA MET A 9 7.63 9.11 3.29
C MET A 9 8.96 9.73 2.81
N SER A 10 9.84 8.88 2.28
CA SER A 10 11.26 9.14 1.97
C SER A 10 11.55 10.47 1.25
N LEU A 11 12.57 11.18 1.72
CA LEU A 11 13.06 12.45 1.17
C LEU A 11 13.67 12.32 -0.24
N PHE A 12 14.06 11.12 -0.68
CA PHE A 12 14.64 10.91 -2.01
C PHE A 12 14.26 9.54 -2.54
N THR A 13 13.23 9.48 -3.38
CA THR A 13 12.94 8.28 -4.17
C THR A 13 13.23 8.60 -5.64
N SER A 14 14.45 8.29 -6.09
CA SER A 14 14.84 8.49 -7.49
C SER A 14 14.06 7.51 -8.37
N VAL A 15 13.06 8.01 -9.09
CA VAL A 15 12.31 7.23 -10.08
C VAL A 15 13.24 6.90 -11.24
N THR A 16 13.70 5.65 -11.34
CA THR A 16 14.54 5.16 -12.44
C THR A 16 13.80 5.32 -13.78
N SER A 17 14.49 5.60 -14.90
CA SER A 17 13.87 5.88 -16.22
C SER A 17 13.14 4.71 -16.91
N LYS A 18 13.05 3.54 -16.26
CA LYS A 18 12.45 2.32 -16.84
C LYS A 18 10.93 2.50 -17.01
N PRO A 19 10.30 1.95 -18.07
CA PRO A 19 8.86 2.03 -18.31
C PRO A 19 8.01 1.64 -17.09
N ILE A 20 8.40 0.54 -16.42
CA ILE A 20 7.81 0.04 -15.17
C ILE A 20 7.75 1.08 -14.06
N ALA A 21 8.76 1.96 -13.94
CA ALA A 21 8.81 2.97 -12.90
C ALA A 21 7.82 4.11 -13.20
N LYS A 22 7.62 4.46 -14.47
CA LYS A 22 6.59 5.42 -14.89
C LYS A 22 5.20 4.89 -14.61
N GLU A 23 4.94 3.62 -14.92
CA GLU A 23 3.66 2.97 -14.62
C GLU A 23 3.37 2.95 -13.12
N LEU A 24 4.33 2.52 -12.30
CA LEU A 24 4.19 2.54 -10.84
C LEU A 24 4.00 3.97 -10.28
N GLN A 25 4.63 4.98 -10.89
CA GLN A 25 4.42 6.38 -10.52
C GLN A 25 2.99 6.84 -10.83
N GLN A 26 2.43 6.45 -11.98
CA GLN A 26 1.04 6.77 -12.30
C GLN A 26 0.07 6.07 -11.35
N ILE A 27 0.31 4.79 -11.03
CA ILE A 27 -0.46 4.05 -10.03
C ILE A 27 -0.41 4.78 -8.68
N SER A 28 0.78 5.19 -8.22
CA SER A 28 0.91 5.96 -6.99
C SER A 28 0.10 7.23 -7.03
N LYS A 29 0.19 8.01 -8.12
CA LYS A 29 -0.55 9.27 -8.27
C LYS A 29 -2.06 9.06 -8.17
N VAL A 30 -2.59 8.03 -8.84
CA VAL A 30 -4.02 7.68 -8.75
C VAL A 30 -4.41 7.33 -7.31
N LEU A 31 -3.57 6.60 -6.59
CA LEU A 31 -3.82 6.27 -5.17
C LEU A 31 -3.77 7.52 -4.28
N ASP A 32 -2.83 8.43 -4.53
CA ASP A 32 -2.70 9.70 -3.80
C ASP A 32 -3.94 10.60 -4.02
N GLU A 33 -4.52 10.57 -5.22
CA GLU A 33 -5.75 11.30 -5.60
C GLU A 33 -7.04 10.63 -5.12
N THR A 34 -6.98 9.42 -4.53
CA THR A 34 -8.15 8.63 -4.09
C THR A 34 -8.09 8.21 -2.60
N PRO A 35 -8.02 9.17 -1.65
CA PRO A 35 -7.87 8.88 -0.23
C PRO A 35 -9.05 8.07 0.37
N GLU A 36 -10.22 8.14 -0.24
CA GLU A 36 -11.40 7.35 0.13
C GLU A 36 -11.16 5.84 0.02
N LEU A 37 -10.31 5.40 -0.90
CA LEU A 37 -9.96 3.98 -1.05
C LEU A 37 -9.22 3.47 0.18
N VAL A 38 -8.35 4.29 0.78
CA VAL A 38 -7.66 3.97 2.03
C VAL A 38 -8.64 3.83 3.18
N GLU A 39 -9.71 4.64 3.21
CA GLU A 39 -10.78 4.52 4.22
C GLU A 39 -11.55 3.21 4.08
N ILE A 40 -11.90 2.82 2.85
CA ILE A 40 -12.59 1.55 2.59
C ILE A 40 -11.72 0.37 3.03
N VAL A 41 -10.43 0.39 2.68
CA VAL A 41 -9.47 -0.65 3.08
C VAL A 41 -9.29 -0.67 4.60
N TYR A 42 -9.19 0.49 5.25
CA TYR A 42 -9.07 0.57 6.70
C TYR A 42 -10.28 -0.06 7.40
N LYS A 43 -11.50 0.25 6.94
CA LYS A 43 -12.73 -0.37 7.46
C LYS A 43 -12.71 -1.88 7.26
N ASP A 44 -12.36 -2.36 6.08
CA ASP A 44 -12.30 -3.81 5.81
C ASP A 44 -11.29 -4.54 6.72
N LEU A 45 -10.09 -3.96 6.86
CA LEU A 45 -9.01 -4.49 7.71
C LEU A 45 -9.33 -4.46 9.21
N THR A 46 -10.33 -3.70 9.65
CA THR A 46 -10.68 -3.54 11.08
C THR A 46 -12.05 -4.11 11.44
N ARG A 47 -12.94 -4.35 10.48
CA ARG A 47 -14.33 -4.79 10.71
C ARG A 47 -14.46 -6.18 11.32
N THR A 48 -13.51 -7.09 11.04
CA THR A 48 -13.72 -8.52 11.31
C THR A 48 -12.50 -9.25 11.88
N VAL A 49 -11.45 -8.52 12.25
CA VAL A 49 -10.15 -9.11 12.58
C VAL A 49 -9.86 -8.94 14.06
N ARG A 50 -9.42 -10.02 14.74
CA ARG A 50 -8.89 -9.90 16.09
C ARG A 50 -7.71 -8.93 16.05
N SER A 51 -7.67 -7.99 16.99
CA SER A 51 -6.68 -6.90 17.02
C SER A 51 -5.24 -7.36 17.25
N ASP A 52 -5.04 -8.65 17.56
CA ASP A 52 -3.78 -9.35 17.84
C ASP A 52 -3.24 -10.14 16.63
N THR A 53 -3.84 -9.99 15.43
CA THR A 53 -3.41 -10.70 14.22
C THR A 53 -3.02 -9.76 13.08
N GLY A 54 -2.06 -10.21 12.25
CA GLY A 54 -1.55 -9.48 11.09
C GLY A 54 -0.10 -8.99 11.26
N ARG A 55 0.43 -8.36 10.20
CA ARG A 55 1.79 -7.76 10.21
C ARG A 55 1.77 -6.45 11.00
N GLU A 56 2.61 -6.35 12.02
CA GLU A 56 2.80 -5.12 12.78
C GLU A 56 3.54 -4.06 11.96
N GLY A 57 3.27 -2.78 12.23
CA GLY A 57 3.98 -1.66 11.60
C GLY A 57 3.49 -1.23 10.21
N MET A 58 2.51 -1.93 9.60
CA MET A 58 1.91 -1.49 8.33
C MET A 58 0.57 -0.77 8.53
N ASN A 59 0.43 0.39 7.88
CA ASN A 59 -0.82 1.16 7.81
C ASN A 59 -1.72 0.66 6.65
N ALA A 60 -2.99 1.09 6.62
CA ALA A 60 -3.94 0.65 5.61
C ALA A 60 -3.53 1.05 4.18
N GLU A 61 -2.92 2.22 4.01
CA GLU A 61 -2.41 2.70 2.73
C GLU A 61 -1.29 1.79 2.18
N GLN A 62 -0.35 1.39 3.03
CA GLN A 62 0.74 0.47 2.69
C GLN A 62 0.19 -0.91 2.33
N VAL A 63 -0.81 -1.41 3.06
CA VAL A 63 -1.48 -2.68 2.74
C VAL A 63 -2.13 -2.60 1.35
N LEU A 64 -2.82 -1.50 1.03
CA LEU A 64 -3.41 -1.27 -0.29
C LEU A 64 -2.34 -1.24 -1.39
N ARG A 65 -1.27 -0.46 -1.21
CA ARG A 65 -0.17 -0.37 -2.17
C ARG A 65 0.49 -1.73 -2.40
N CYS A 66 0.72 -2.51 -1.35
CA CYS A 66 1.25 -3.87 -1.44
C CYS A 66 0.30 -4.82 -2.18
N ALA A 67 -1.01 -4.76 -1.91
CA ALA A 67 -1.99 -5.59 -2.60
C ALA A 67 -2.02 -5.31 -4.12
N ILE A 68 -1.96 -4.04 -4.50
CA ILE A 68 -1.87 -3.63 -5.92
C ILE A 68 -0.57 -4.12 -6.55
N LEU A 69 0.57 -3.95 -5.86
CA LEU A 69 1.87 -4.42 -6.36
C LEU A 69 1.87 -5.94 -6.57
N LYS A 70 1.31 -6.69 -5.60
CA LYS A 70 1.15 -8.14 -5.67
C LYS A 70 0.34 -8.53 -6.90
N GLN A 71 -0.80 -7.87 -7.14
CA GLN A 71 -1.66 -8.17 -8.29
C GLN A 71 -0.99 -7.80 -9.62
N TYR A 72 -0.41 -6.61 -9.71
CA TYR A 72 0.21 -6.09 -10.92
C TYR A 72 1.42 -6.93 -11.37
N ARG A 73 2.21 -7.44 -10.43
CA ARG A 73 3.36 -8.33 -10.72
C ARG A 73 3.07 -9.82 -10.58
N GLN A 74 1.84 -10.20 -10.24
CA GLN A 74 1.42 -11.59 -9.99
C GLN A 74 2.27 -12.29 -8.93
N LEU A 75 2.70 -11.56 -7.89
CA LEU A 75 3.56 -12.07 -6.84
C LEU A 75 2.80 -13.03 -5.91
N SER A 76 3.50 -14.03 -5.39
CA SER A 76 3.10 -14.80 -4.23
C SER A 76 3.20 -13.95 -2.94
N TYR A 77 2.70 -14.45 -1.81
CA TYR A 77 2.87 -13.75 -0.53
C TYR A 77 4.31 -13.86 -0.02
N GLU A 78 5.00 -14.94 -0.35
CA GLU A 78 6.42 -15.16 -0.06
C GLU A 78 7.31 -14.19 -0.84
N GLU A 79 6.98 -13.88 -2.09
CA GLU A 79 7.71 -12.89 -2.89
C GLU A 79 7.48 -11.43 -2.41
N LEU A 80 6.46 -11.21 -1.58
CA LEU A 80 6.10 -9.90 -1.03
C LEU A 80 6.69 -9.64 0.38
N SER A 81 7.25 -10.67 1.03
CA SER A 81 7.67 -10.62 2.44
C SER A 81 8.94 -9.82 2.66
#